data_AF-A0A1I0HQG0-F1
#
_entry.id   AF-A0A1I0HQG0-F1
#
_cell.length_a   1.000
_cell.length_b   1.000
_cell.length_c   1.000
_cell.angle_alpha   90.00
_cell.angle_beta   90.00
_cell.angle_gamma   90.00
#
_symmetry.space_group_name_H-M   'P 1'
#
loop_
_entity.id
_entity.type
_entity.pdbx_description
1 polymer ?
#
loop_
_entity_poly.entity_id
_entity_poly.type
_entity_poly.pdbx_seq_one_letter_code
_entity_poly.pdbx_strand_id
1 'polypeptide(L)'
;MRENVYIQGLNRQARFFGLPLPLAGLAFIPPFLTFIFLDSLWYLWAIPVLWAALWTASVINPHFARFIAVVTSRTPERLLRASSGSRYE
;
A
#
# COMPACT_ATOMS: atom_id res chain seq x y z
N MET A 1 10.80 -32.35 10.39
CA MET A 1 10.90 -30.89 10.15
C MET A 1 9.55 -30.38 9.64
N ARG A 2 8.64 -29.98 10.55
CA ARG A 2 7.35 -29.35 10.23
C ARG A 2 7.37 -27.91 10.76
N GLU A 3 8.24 -27.09 10.17
CA GLU A 3 8.35 -25.69 10.58
C GLU A 3 7.61 -24.81 9.55
N ASN A 4 6.61 -24.08 10.04
CA ASN A 4 6.19 -22.78 9.50
C ASN A 4 5.47 -22.67 8.16
N VAL A 5 4.56 -23.60 7.82
CA VAL A 5 3.54 -23.33 6.78
C VAL A 5 2.57 -22.21 7.21
N TYR A 6 2.29 -22.08 8.51
CA TYR A 6 1.32 -21.12 9.06
C TYR A 6 1.70 -19.64 8.90
N ILE A 7 2.99 -19.29 8.85
CA ILE A 7 3.44 -17.88 8.79
C ILE A 7 3.44 -17.34 7.35
N GLN A 8 3.51 -18.22 6.35
CA GLN A 8 3.55 -17.79 4.94
C GLN A 8 2.23 -17.18 4.46
N GLY A 9 1.10 -17.63 5.00
CA GLY A 9 -0.21 -17.04 4.70
C GLY A 9 -0.36 -15.61 5.25
N LEU A 10 0.16 -15.35 6.46
CA LEU A 10 0.15 -14.03 7.09
C LEU A 10 1.14 -13.05 6.44
N ASN A 11 2.28 -13.57 5.96
CA ASN A 11 3.31 -12.77 5.29
C ASN A 11 3.03 -12.58 3.78
N ARG A 12 1.99 -13.23 3.25
CA ARG A 12 1.59 -13.03 1.85
C ARG A 12 0.90 -11.67 1.76
N GLN A 13 1.66 -10.70 1.27
CA GLN A 13 1.20 -9.34 1.04
C GLN A 13 -0.15 -9.35 0.31
N ALA A 14 -1.17 -8.76 0.94
CA ALA A 14 -2.52 -8.79 0.39
C ALA A 14 -2.55 -8.02 -0.95
N ARG A 15 -3.16 -8.64 -1.96
CA ARG A 15 -3.21 -8.14 -3.33
C ARG A 15 -4.64 -7.76 -3.68
N PHE A 16 -4.80 -6.61 -4.31
CA PHE A 16 -6.05 -6.11 -4.86
C PHE A 16 -5.92 -6.10 -6.39
N PHE A 17 -6.75 -6.89 -7.09
CA PHE A 17 -6.75 -7.02 -8.56
C PHE A 17 -5.34 -7.21 -9.18
N GLY A 18 -4.49 -8.01 -8.53
CA GLY A 18 -3.13 -8.31 -9.00
C GLY A 18 -2.04 -7.36 -8.50
N LEU A 19 -2.39 -6.17 -8.01
CA LEU A 19 -1.44 -5.26 -7.36
C LEU A 19 -1.33 -5.54 -5.85
N PRO A 20 -0.16 -5.39 -5.22
CA PRO A 20 -0.05 -5.25 -3.77
C PRO A 20 -0.87 -4.06 -3.26
N LEU A 21 -1.54 -4.21 -2.11
CA LEU A 21 -2.35 -3.17 -1.47
C LEU A 21 -1.68 -1.79 -1.36
N PRO A 22 -0.39 -1.66 -1.00
CA PRO A 22 0.28 -0.37 -0.96
C PRO A 22 0.34 0.34 -2.33
N LEU A 23 0.57 -0.44 -3.40
CA LEU A 23 0.59 0.11 -4.76
C LEU A 23 -0.83 0.47 -5.24
N ALA A 24 -1.82 -0.35 -4.89
CA ALA A 24 -3.22 0.00 -5.12
C ALA A 24 -3.57 1.32 -4.42
N GLY A 25 -3.16 1.49 -3.15
CA GLY A 25 -3.31 2.75 -2.41
C GLY A 25 -2.68 3.94 -3.13
N LEU A 26 -1.46 3.80 -3.67
CA LEU A 26 -0.80 4.84 -4.46
C LEU A 26 -1.52 5.16 -5.77
N ALA A 27 -2.25 4.21 -6.37
CA ALA A 27 -3.05 4.47 -7.56
C ALA A 27 -4.32 5.28 -7.26
N PHE A 28 -4.88 5.14 -6.05
CA PHE A 28 -6.15 5.79 -5.67
C PHE A 28 -5.97 7.07 -4.85
N ILE A 29 -5.08 7.08 -3.86
CA ILE A 29 -4.96 8.20 -2.90
C ILE A 29 -4.64 9.53 -3.60
N PRO A 30 -3.62 9.65 -4.47
CA PRO A 30 -3.29 10.94 -5.09
C PRO A 30 -4.41 11.49 -5.99
N PRO A 31 -5.02 10.71 -6.91
CA PRO A 31 -6.14 11.19 -7.72
C PRO A 31 -7.35 11.64 -6.89
N PHE A 32 -7.70 10.89 -5.85
CA PHE A 32 -8.80 11.26 -4.96
C PHE A 32 -8.47 12.52 -4.16
N LEU A 33 -7.23 12.66 -3.67
CA LEU A 33 -6.80 13.85 -2.95
C LEU A 33 -6.87 15.07 -3.87
N THR A 34 -6.33 14.98 -5.09
CA THR A 34 -6.42 16.05 -6.08
C THR A 34 -7.87 16.37 -6.45
N PHE A 35 -8.73 15.37 -6.60
CA PHE A 35 -10.15 15.56 -6.82
C PHE A 35 -10.81 16.36 -5.69
N ILE A 36 -10.53 16.03 -4.42
CA ILE A 36 -11.09 16.74 -3.25
C ILE A 36 -10.60 18.20 -3.21
N PHE A 37 -9.35 18.47 -3.59
CA PHE A 37 -8.81 19.83 -3.55
C PHE A 37 -9.23 20.71 -4.74
N LEU A 38 -9.42 20.12 -5.93
CA LEU A 38 -9.69 20.86 -7.16
C LEU A 38 -11.15 20.73 -7.64
N ASP A 39 -11.97 19.91 -6.97
CA ASP A 39 -13.37 19.58 -7.32
C ASP A 39 -13.58 19.16 -8.79
N SER A 40 -12.53 18.61 -9.41
CA SER A 40 -12.53 18.29 -10.84
C SER A 40 -12.50 16.78 -11.07
N LEU A 41 -13.61 16.24 -11.60
CA LEU A 41 -13.77 14.84 -11.97
C LEU A 41 -12.74 14.35 -12.99
N TRP A 42 -12.11 15.26 -13.74
CA TRP A 42 -11.09 14.91 -14.73
C TRP A 42 -9.91 14.17 -14.10
N TYR A 43 -9.56 14.50 -12.87
CA TYR A 43 -8.44 13.86 -12.18
C TYR A 43 -8.69 12.40 -11.81
N LEU A 44 -9.94 11.94 -11.80
CA LEU A 44 -10.25 10.52 -11.59
C LEU A 44 -9.77 9.65 -12.76
N TRP A 45 -9.58 10.21 -13.97
CA TRP A 45 -8.94 9.50 -15.09
C TRP A 45 -7.47 9.16 -14.83
N ALA A 46 -6.81 9.81 -13.86
CA ALA A 46 -5.46 9.42 -13.46
C ALA A 46 -5.43 8.04 -12.79
N ILE A 47 -6.55 7.57 -12.24
CA ILE A 47 -6.64 6.25 -11.57
C ILE A 47 -6.31 5.11 -12.54
N PRO A 48 -7.01 4.92 -13.68
CA PRO A 48 -6.67 3.83 -14.60
C PRO A 48 -5.27 3.97 -15.21
N VAL A 49 -4.78 5.20 -15.42
CA VAL A 49 -3.43 5.45 -15.93
C VAL A 49 -2.36 5.01 -14.93
N LEU A 50 -2.50 5.43 -13.66
CA LEU A 50 -1.60 5.03 -12.58
C LEU A 50 -1.69 3.53 -12.30
N TRP A 51 -2.90 2.98 -12.36
CA TRP A 51 -3.12 1.55 -12.19
C TRP A 51 -2.34 0.74 -13.22
N ALA A 52 -2.46 1.07 -14.51
CA ALA A 52 -1.72 0.40 -15.57
C ALA A 52 -0.20 0.53 -15.40
N ALA A 53 0.29 1.74 -15.08
CA ALA A 53 1.72 1.97 -14.85
C ALA A 53 2.26 1.14 -13.68
N LEU A 54 1.56 1.13 -12.55
CA LEU A 54 1.94 0.36 -11.36
C LEU A 54 1.79 -1.14 -11.57
N TRP A 55 0.81 -1.57 -12.36
CA TRP A 55 0.64 -2.97 -12.75
C TRP A 55 1.84 -3.44 -13.58
N THR A 56 2.22 -2.71 -14.63
CA THR A 56 3.40 -3.01 -15.45
C THR A 56 4.68 -3.00 -14.61
N ALA A 57 4.86 -2.01 -13.72
CA ALA A 57 5.99 -1.96 -12.81
C ALA A 57 6.05 -3.19 -11.88
N SER A 58 4.89 -3.65 -11.38
CA SER A 58 4.80 -4.83 -10.52
C SER A 58 5.07 -6.14 -11.26
N VAL A 59 4.73 -6.22 -12.55
CA VAL A 59 5.03 -7.37 -13.41
C VAL A 59 6.53 -7.45 -13.71
N ILE A 60 7.18 -6.31 -13.97
CA ILE A 60 8.62 -6.24 -14.27
C ILE A 60 9.46 -6.55 -13.02
N ASN A 61 9.04 -6.07 -11.84
CA ASN A 61 9.79 -6.29 -10.60
C ASN A 61 8.89 -6.76 -9.44
N PRO A 62 8.80 -8.08 -9.19
CA PRO A 62 7.99 -8.63 -8.11
C PRO A 62 8.53 -8.29 -6.71
N HIS A 63 9.78 -7.83 -6.59
CA HIS A 63 10.37 -7.41 -5.31
C HIS A 63 10.08 -5.94 -4.97
N PHE A 64 9.68 -5.12 -5.94
CA PHE A 64 9.36 -3.70 -5.72
C PHE A 64 8.22 -3.52 -4.70
N ALA A 65 7.22 -4.40 -4.78
CA ALA A 65 6.13 -4.52 -3.82
C ALA A 65 6.63 -4.80 -2.38
N ARG A 66 7.62 -5.68 -2.26
CA ARG A 66 8.22 -6.07 -0.98
C ARG A 66 9.08 -4.95 -0.41
N PHE A 67 9.81 -4.23 -1.26
CA PHE A 67 10.56 -3.05 -0.86
C PHE A 67 9.63 -1.95 -0.33
N ILE A 68 8.56 -1.62 -1.06
CA ILE A 68 7.55 -0.65 -0.58
C ILE A 68 6.94 -1.12 0.73
N ALA A 69 6.57 -2.41 0.86
CA ALA A 69 6.07 -2.94 2.14
C ALA A 69 7.09 -2.79 3.26
N VAL A 70 8.37 -3.08 3.03
CA VAL A 70 9.42 -2.92 4.04
C VAL A 70 9.60 -1.46 4.40
N VAL A 71 9.57 -0.54 3.43
CA VAL A 71 9.66 0.91 3.68
C VAL A 71 8.44 1.40 4.48
N THR A 72 7.23 0.96 4.11
CA THR A 72 5.99 1.29 4.84
C THR A 72 5.96 0.64 6.23
N SER A 73 6.41 -0.60 6.39
CA SER A 73 6.45 -1.32 7.67
C SER A 73 7.59 -0.86 8.58
N ARG A 74 8.62 -0.20 8.00
CA ARG A 74 9.66 0.53 8.73
C ARG A 74 9.16 1.90 9.20
N THR A 75 7.85 2.16 9.21
CA THR A 75 7.28 3.17 10.11
C THR A 75 7.72 2.79 11.52
N PRO A 76 8.63 3.55 12.16
CA PRO A 76 9.24 3.13 13.41
C PRO A 76 8.15 2.94 14.44
N GLU A 77 8.13 1.79 15.13
CA GLU A 77 7.16 1.45 16.19
C GLU A 77 7.02 2.56 17.25
N ARG A 78 8.02 3.44 17.36
CA ARG A 78 8.00 4.66 18.17
C ARG A 78 6.81 5.57 17.87
N LEU A 79 6.32 5.63 16.63
CA LEU A 79 5.15 6.44 16.24
C LEU A 79 3.82 5.74 16.58
N LEU A 80 3.75 4.42 16.48
CA LEU A 80 2.55 3.64 16.85
C LEU A 80 2.33 3.63 18.37
N ARG A 81 3.42 3.58 19.15
CA ARG A 81 3.36 3.59 20.62
C ARG A 81 2.95 4.94 21.21
N ALA A 82 3.19 6.04 20.49
CA ALA A 82 2.78 7.38 20.91
C ALA A 82 1.27 7.59 20.78
N SER A 83 0.58 6.87 19.89
CA SER A 83 -0.87 7.02 19.68
C SER A 83 -1.72 6.17 20.63
N SER A 84 -1.14 5.17 21.31
CA SER A 84 -1.86 4.27 22.22
C SER A 84 -1.66 4.59 23.71
N GLY A 85 -0.94 5.67 24.04
CA GLY A 85 -0.42 5.94 25.39
C GLY A 85 -1.05 7.13 26.13
N SER A 86 -2.26 7.56 25.80
CA SER A 86 -2.95 8.66 26.53
C SER A 86 -4.43 8.38 26.73
N ARG A 87 -4.75 7.27 27.41
CA ARG A 87 -6.13 7.05 27.91
C ARG A 87 -6.20 6.26 29.21
N TYR A 88 -5.13 6.24 30.02
CA TYR A 88 -5.17 5.67 31.36
C TYR A 88 -4.13 6.35 32.26
N GLU A 89 -4.29 7.65 32.51
CA GLU A 89 -3.82 8.30 33.75
C GLU A 89 -4.87 9.36 34.14
#